data_AF-A0A832ETJ6-F1
#
_entry.id   AF-A0A832ETJ6-F1
#
_cell.length_a   1.000
_cell.length_b   1.000
_cell.length_c   1.000
_cell.angle_alpha   90.00
_cell.angle_beta   90.00
_cell.angle_gamma   90.00
#
_symmetry.space_group_name_H-M   'P 1'
#
loop_
_entity.id
_entity.type
_entity.pdbx_description
1 polymer ?
#
loop_
_entity_poly.entity_id
_entity_poly.type
_entity_poly.pdbx_seq_one_letter_code
_entity_poly.pdbx_strand_id
1 'polypeptide(L)'
;MMTLRLSLFVVAGILFINAALFGSSGAGTPFKYISSCEIDLNDDDRCDLAMLIETIEGRELIVLLRMEGGYEAFLLSRNIDENCHLSCHFGSTISETEAGDNSEARRQFEVPGAYLTLYQPEGAAIAYFWDGNGFMDIWISD
;
A
#
# COMPACT_ATOMS: atom_id res chain seq x y z
N MET A 1 25.28 63.65 -30.71
CA MET A 1 25.23 62.31 -31.34
C MET A 1 25.55 61.28 -30.26
N MET A 2 24.53 60.63 -29.71
CA MET A 2 24.70 59.50 -28.77
C MET A 2 23.72 58.43 -29.20
N THR A 3 24.26 57.38 -29.83
CA THR A 3 23.52 56.33 -30.51
C THR A 3 22.90 55.36 -29.52
N LEU A 4 21.58 55.36 -29.54
CA LEU A 4 20.63 54.34 -29.10
C LEU A 4 21.07 52.93 -29.54
N ARG A 5 21.70 52.15 -28.67
CA ARG A 5 22.00 50.72 -28.90
C ARG A 5 21.99 49.93 -27.58
N LEU A 6 20.85 49.92 -26.88
CA LEU A 6 20.71 49.08 -25.69
C LEU A 6 19.25 48.64 -25.49
N SER A 7 18.60 48.08 -26.50
CA SER A 7 17.22 47.59 -26.32
C SER A 7 16.85 46.33 -27.11
N LEU A 8 17.78 45.69 -27.83
CA LEU A 8 17.43 44.49 -28.61
C LEU A 8 17.82 43.16 -27.95
N PHE A 9 18.73 43.16 -26.97
CA PHE A 9 19.19 41.91 -26.33
C PHE A 9 18.35 41.44 -25.14
N VAL A 10 17.59 42.32 -24.49
CA VAL A 10 16.78 41.94 -23.32
C VAL A 10 15.46 41.27 -23.74
N VAL A 11 14.90 41.64 -24.89
CA VAL A 11 13.62 41.05 -25.36
C VAL A 11 13.82 39.65 -25.95
N ALA A 12 14.98 39.35 -26.54
CA ALA A 12 15.28 38.01 -27.04
C ALA A 12 15.60 36.99 -25.93
N GLY A 13 16.08 37.45 -24.76
CA GLY A 13 16.41 36.57 -23.63
C GLY A 13 15.19 36.02 -22.87
N ILE A 14 14.05 36.72 -22.90
CA ILE A 14 12.83 36.31 -22.20
C ILE A 14 12.01 35.30 -23.02
N LEU A 15 12.22 35.24 -24.34
CA LEU A 15 11.49 34.33 -25.24
C LEU A 15 11.99 32.88 -25.20
N PHE A 16 13.12 32.57 -24.56
CA PHE A 16 13.67 31.21 -24.48
C PHE A 16 13.40 30.47 -23.15
N ILE A 17 12.72 31.09 -22.17
CA ILE A 17 12.37 30.43 -20.89
C ILE A 17 10.93 29.88 -20.91
N ASN A 18 10.37 29.65 -22.10
CA ASN A 18 9.18 28.82 -22.30
C ASN A 18 9.56 27.52 -23.03
N ALA A 19 10.75 26.97 -22.72
CA ALA A 19 10.91 25.54 -22.85
C ALA A 19 9.99 24.92 -21.80
N ALA A 20 8.76 24.68 -22.23
CA ALA A 20 7.77 23.91 -21.54
C ALA A 20 8.48 22.76 -20.84
N LEU A 21 8.46 22.82 -19.51
CA LEU A 21 8.52 21.64 -18.68
C LEU A 21 7.27 20.83 -19.03
N PHE A 22 7.32 20.15 -20.17
CA PHE A 22 6.48 19.00 -20.41
C PHE A 22 6.97 17.98 -19.41
N GLY A 23 6.39 18.02 -18.20
CA GLY A 23 6.41 16.86 -17.33
C GLY A 23 5.91 15.72 -18.20
N SER A 24 6.81 14.80 -18.54
CA SER A 24 6.37 13.55 -19.13
C SER A 24 5.49 12.93 -18.08
N SER A 25 4.18 12.96 -18.29
CA SER A 25 3.33 11.88 -17.81
C SER A 25 3.92 10.65 -18.49
N GLY A 26 4.87 9.99 -17.83
CA GLY A 26 5.34 8.68 -18.26
C GLY A 26 4.09 7.88 -18.55
N ALA A 27 3.98 7.34 -19.76
CA ALA A 27 2.81 6.60 -20.20
C ALA A 27 2.42 5.64 -19.08
N GLY A 28 1.33 5.95 -18.38
CA GLY A 28 0.98 5.28 -17.15
C GLY A 28 0.76 3.83 -17.50
N THR A 29 1.68 2.96 -17.11
CA THR A 29 1.35 1.55 -16.86
C THR A 29 0.48 1.61 -15.63
N PRO A 30 -0.86 1.59 -15.79
CA PRO A 30 -1.75 1.82 -14.68
C PRO A 30 -1.66 0.55 -13.85
N PHE A 31 -1.40 0.70 -12.55
CA PHE A 31 -1.56 -0.42 -11.62
C PHE A 31 -2.93 -1.08 -11.91
N LYS A 32 -2.96 -2.40 -11.98
CA LYS A 32 -4.21 -3.13 -12.15
C LYS A 32 -4.77 -3.39 -10.77
N TYR A 33 -5.90 -2.78 -10.48
CA TYR A 33 -6.69 -3.08 -9.30
C TYR A 33 -7.21 -4.52 -9.38
N ILE A 34 -7.02 -5.30 -8.31
CA ILE A 34 -7.50 -6.70 -8.22
C ILE A 34 -8.69 -6.76 -7.27
N SER A 35 -8.48 -6.34 -6.02
CA SER A 35 -9.51 -6.32 -4.99
C SER A 35 -9.18 -5.32 -3.89
N SER A 36 -10.19 -4.94 -3.10
CA SER A 36 -10.02 -4.18 -1.88
C SER A 36 -11.04 -4.61 -0.83
N CYS A 37 -10.78 -4.17 0.39
CA CYS A 37 -11.80 -4.13 1.42
C CYS A 37 -11.70 -2.84 2.22
N GLU A 38 -12.85 -2.42 2.72
CA GLU A 38 -12.96 -1.32 3.67
C GLU A 38 -13.31 -1.93 5.04
N ILE A 39 -12.40 -1.78 6.01
CA ILE A 39 -12.53 -2.37 7.34
C ILE A 39 -11.73 -1.54 8.34
N ASP A 40 -12.20 -1.46 9.58
CA ASP A 40 -11.54 -0.72 10.67
C ASP A 40 -10.45 -1.61 11.30
N LEU A 41 -9.20 -1.41 10.89
CA LEU A 41 -8.07 -2.24 11.28
C LEU A 41 -7.45 -1.80 12.62
N ASN A 42 -7.66 -0.54 13.02
CA ASN A 42 -7.08 0.05 14.23
C ASN A 42 -8.10 0.36 15.35
N ASP A 43 -9.35 -0.08 15.19
CA ASP A 43 -10.46 0.06 16.14
C ASP A 43 -10.74 1.54 16.49
N ASP A 44 -10.74 2.40 15.47
CA ASP A 44 -10.95 3.85 15.60
C ASP A 44 -12.35 4.33 15.17
N ASP A 45 -13.27 3.39 14.95
CA ASP A 45 -14.63 3.56 14.42
C ASP A 45 -14.67 4.11 12.98
N ARG A 46 -13.57 4.00 12.22
CA ARG A 46 -13.51 4.44 10.82
C ARG A 46 -12.87 3.38 9.95
N CYS A 47 -13.42 3.23 8.73
CA CYS A 47 -12.88 2.25 7.81
C CYS A 47 -11.56 2.72 7.19
N ASP A 48 -10.60 1.79 7.20
CA ASP A 48 -9.37 1.82 6.44
C ASP A 48 -9.58 1.17 5.08
N LEU A 49 -8.61 1.31 4.17
CA LEU A 49 -8.67 0.69 2.85
C LEU A 49 -7.48 -0.25 2.65
N ALA A 50 -7.74 -1.55 2.52
CA ALA A 50 -6.75 -2.52 2.05
C ALA A 50 -6.95 -2.79 0.55
N MET A 51 -5.88 -2.80 -0.23
CA MET A 51 -5.92 -2.98 -1.69
C MET A 51 -4.88 -4.01 -2.12
N LEU A 52 -5.34 -4.99 -2.89
CA LEU A 52 -4.47 -5.85 -3.69
C LEU A 52 -4.38 -5.26 -5.09
N ILE A 53 -3.19 -4.84 -5.49
CA ILE A 53 -2.93 -4.23 -6.80
C ILE A 53 -1.78 -4.97 -7.50
N GLU A 54 -1.74 -4.89 -8.83
CA GLU A 54 -0.65 -5.41 -9.65
C GLU A 54 0.10 -4.23 -10.27
N THR A 55 1.38 -4.10 -9.94
CA THR A 55 2.30 -3.09 -10.47
C THR A 55 3.29 -3.73 -11.43
N ILE A 56 4.25 -2.95 -11.93
CA ILE A 56 5.36 -3.48 -12.74
C ILE A 56 6.28 -4.41 -11.94
N GLU A 57 6.25 -4.31 -10.61
CA GLU A 57 7.05 -5.16 -9.71
C GLU A 57 6.30 -6.45 -9.33
N GLY A 58 5.04 -6.61 -9.75
CA GLY A 58 4.18 -7.75 -9.39
C GLY A 58 3.01 -7.32 -8.51
N ARG A 59 2.38 -8.28 -7.84
CA ARG A 59 1.23 -7.99 -6.96
C ARG A 59 1.68 -7.55 -5.57
N GLU A 60 0.98 -6.55 -5.06
CA GLU A 60 1.30 -5.87 -3.81
C GLU A 60 0.02 -5.68 -2.98
N LEU A 61 0.13 -5.92 -1.68
CA LEU A 61 -0.93 -5.64 -0.70
C LEU A 61 -0.58 -4.34 0.02
N ILE A 62 -1.39 -3.31 -0.20
CA ILE A 62 -1.22 -1.98 0.41
C ILE A 62 -2.41 -1.67 1.30
N VAL A 63 -2.15 -1.17 2.51
CA VAL A 63 -3.16 -0.62 3.39
C VAL A 63 -3.02 0.89 3.48
N LEU A 64 -4.12 1.59 3.34
CA LEU A 64 -4.26 3.00 3.68
C LEU A 64 -4.96 3.06 5.04
N LEU A 65 -4.17 3.16 6.10
CA LEU A 65 -4.66 3.28 7.47
C LEU A 65 -5.01 4.73 7.76
N ARG A 66 -6.21 4.98 8.28
CA ARG A 66 -6.69 6.32 8.59
C ARG A 66 -6.11 6.77 9.91
N MET A 67 -5.37 7.88 9.89
CA MET A 67 -4.71 8.46 11.05
C MET A 67 -5.17 9.90 11.28
N GLU A 68 -4.75 10.51 12.38
CA GLU A 68 -4.99 11.94 12.62
C GLU A 68 -4.32 12.76 11.50
N GLY A 69 -5.14 13.39 10.63
CA GLY A 69 -4.66 14.24 9.54
C GLY A 69 -4.60 13.60 8.15
N GLY A 70 -4.96 12.32 7.98
CA GLY A 70 -5.04 11.72 6.64
C GLY A 70 -4.96 10.20 6.62
N TYR A 71 -4.35 9.67 5.56
CA TYR A 71 -4.04 8.26 5.42
C TYR A 71 -2.53 8.05 5.46
N GLU A 72 -2.10 7.03 6.20
CA GLU A 72 -0.75 6.48 6.14
C GLU A 72 -0.77 5.19 5.31
N ALA A 73 0.18 5.04 4.39
CA ALA A 73 0.23 3.92 3.48
C ALA A 73 1.26 2.89 3.94
N PHE A 74 0.81 1.65 4.15
CA PHE A 74 1.62 0.51 4.54
C PHE A 74 1.65 -0.52 3.41
N LEU A 75 2.85 -0.92 2.99
CA LEU A 75 3.03 -2.01 2.06
C LEU A 75 3.29 -3.30 2.84
N LEU A 76 2.29 -4.18 2.88
CA LEU A 76 2.30 -5.38 3.73
C LEU A 76 2.98 -6.57 3.05
N SER A 77 2.85 -6.68 1.73
CA SER A 77 3.44 -7.79 0.97
C SER A 77 3.70 -7.40 -0.48
N ARG A 78 4.71 -8.01 -1.08
CA ARG A 78 5.20 -7.79 -2.45
C ARG A 78 5.37 -9.13 -3.16
N ASN A 79 5.40 -9.10 -4.50
CA ASN A 79 5.57 -10.30 -5.34
C ASN A 79 4.56 -11.40 -5.01
N ILE A 80 3.32 -11.02 -4.69
CA ILE A 80 2.25 -11.96 -4.33
C ILE A 80 1.88 -12.80 -5.56
N ASP A 81 1.67 -14.11 -5.37
CA ASP A 81 1.24 -15.01 -6.44
C ASP A 81 -0.10 -14.56 -7.06
N GLU A 82 -0.26 -14.79 -8.36
CA GLU A 82 -1.43 -14.34 -9.10
C GLU A 82 -2.75 -15.04 -8.73
N ASN A 83 -2.64 -16.15 -8.01
CA ASN A 83 -3.78 -16.93 -7.53
C ASN A 83 -4.10 -16.65 -6.06
N CYS A 84 -3.33 -15.77 -5.39
CA CYS A 84 -3.68 -15.31 -4.05
C CYS A 84 -4.93 -14.43 -4.07
N HIS A 85 -5.71 -14.47 -2.98
CA HIS A 85 -6.86 -13.60 -2.80
C HIS A 85 -6.88 -12.94 -1.42
N LEU A 86 -7.24 -11.66 -1.41
CA LEU A 86 -7.43 -10.86 -0.20
C LEU A 86 -8.84 -11.09 0.35
N SER A 87 -8.93 -11.32 1.66
CA SER A 87 -10.17 -11.39 2.43
C SER A 87 -10.02 -10.57 3.71
N CYS A 88 -11.13 -10.07 4.25
CA CYS A 88 -11.14 -9.21 5.43
C CYS A 88 -12.11 -9.77 6.45
N HIS A 89 -11.67 -9.77 7.70
CA HIS A 89 -12.30 -10.52 8.76
C HIS A 89 -12.48 -9.64 9.99
N PHE A 90 -13.60 -9.83 10.67
CA PHE A 90 -13.79 -9.36 12.03
C PHE A 90 -13.44 -10.48 13.01
N GLY A 91 -12.80 -10.13 14.10
CA GLY A 91 -12.42 -11.06 15.16
C GLY A 91 -11.52 -10.38 16.17
N SER A 92 -11.48 -10.91 17.39
CA SER A 92 -10.64 -10.39 18.47
C SER A 92 -9.40 -11.25 18.73
N THR A 93 -9.30 -12.41 18.08
CA THR A 93 -8.16 -13.33 18.23
C THR A 93 -7.81 -14.03 16.91
N ILE A 94 -6.52 -14.24 16.70
CA ILE A 94 -5.98 -15.05 15.59
C ILE A 94 -5.04 -16.10 16.18
N SER A 95 -5.10 -17.33 15.65
CA SER A 95 -4.22 -18.42 16.08
C SER A 95 -3.20 -18.75 14.99
N GLU A 96 -1.92 -18.76 15.36
CA GLU A 96 -0.84 -19.25 14.50
C GLU A 96 -0.96 -20.76 14.32
N THR A 97 -0.69 -21.27 13.12
CA THR A 97 -0.48 -22.71 12.90
C THR A 97 0.95 -23.11 13.24
N GLU A 98 1.25 -24.41 13.30
CA GLU A 98 2.55 -24.94 13.73
C GLU A 98 3.73 -24.60 12.78
N ALA A 99 3.47 -23.83 11.72
CA ALA A 99 4.44 -23.49 10.67
C ALA A 99 5.38 -22.30 11.01
N GLY A 100 5.30 -21.74 12.22
CA GLY A 100 6.31 -20.80 12.74
C GLY A 100 7.56 -21.53 13.25
N ASP A 101 8.74 -20.92 13.11
CA ASP A 101 10.10 -21.43 13.41
C ASP A 101 10.34 -21.90 14.88
N ASN A 102 9.30 -22.01 15.70
CA ASN A 102 9.30 -22.56 17.05
C ASN A 102 8.05 -23.41 17.30
N SER A 103 8.24 -24.73 17.23
CA SER A 103 7.24 -25.79 17.44
C SER A 103 6.68 -25.91 18.88
N GLU A 104 6.62 -24.82 19.63
CA GLU A 104 6.12 -24.81 21.00
C GLU A 104 4.95 -23.82 21.16
N ALA A 105 3.75 -24.40 21.23
CA ALA A 105 2.44 -23.78 21.45
C ALA A 105 1.91 -22.89 20.31
N ARG A 106 0.71 -23.23 19.80
CA ARG A 106 -0.12 -22.33 18.97
C ARG A 106 -0.23 -20.98 19.68
N ARG A 107 0.49 -19.97 19.20
CA ARG A 107 0.41 -18.62 19.74
C ARG A 107 -0.90 -18.00 19.30
N GLN A 108 -1.63 -17.44 20.26
CA GLN A 108 -2.82 -16.64 19.99
C GLN A 108 -2.44 -15.17 20.10
N PHE A 109 -2.88 -14.40 19.12
CA PHE A 109 -2.69 -12.96 19.06
C PHE A 109 -4.03 -12.30 19.29
N GLU A 110 -4.10 -11.38 20.26
CA GLU A 110 -5.23 -10.47 20.40
C GLU A 110 -5.13 -9.43 19.29
N VAL A 111 -6.27 -9.16 18.65
CA VAL A 111 -6.36 -8.17 17.59
C VAL A 111 -7.45 -7.14 17.90
N PRO A 112 -7.30 -5.88 17.46
CA PRO A 112 -8.23 -4.80 17.82
C PRO A 112 -9.68 -5.01 17.37
N GLY A 113 -9.93 -5.93 16.44
CA GLY A 113 -11.29 -6.26 15.99
C GLY A 113 -11.38 -6.67 14.54
N ALA A 114 -10.34 -6.36 13.75
CA ALA A 114 -10.25 -6.75 12.36
C ALA A 114 -8.84 -7.17 11.94
N TYR A 115 -8.79 -7.96 10.88
CA TYR A 115 -7.55 -8.37 10.23
C TYR A 115 -7.80 -8.72 8.76
N LEU A 116 -6.73 -8.68 7.99
CA LEU A 116 -6.70 -9.08 6.58
C LEU A 116 -6.14 -10.49 6.49
N THR A 117 -6.67 -11.30 5.58
CA THR A 117 -6.09 -12.60 5.24
C THR A 117 -5.72 -12.60 3.77
N LEU A 118 -4.48 -12.97 3.47
CA LEU A 118 -4.03 -13.28 2.13
C LEU A 118 -3.94 -14.80 2.00
N TYR A 119 -4.93 -15.37 1.32
CA TYR A 119 -4.96 -16.80 1.03
C TYR A 119 -4.14 -17.10 -0.20
N GLN A 120 -3.23 -18.06 -0.07
CA GLN A 120 -2.44 -18.60 -1.16
C GLN A 120 -3.17 -19.77 -1.83
N PRO A 121 -2.71 -20.17 -3.02
CA PRO A 121 -3.03 -21.48 -3.55
C PRO A 121 -2.78 -22.58 -2.52
N GLU A 122 -3.53 -23.68 -2.64
CA GLU A 122 -3.32 -24.90 -1.84
C GLU A 122 -3.72 -24.80 -0.36
N GLY A 123 -4.22 -23.65 0.10
CA GLY A 123 -4.85 -23.50 1.41
C GLY A 123 -3.99 -22.82 2.47
N ALA A 124 -2.74 -22.48 2.16
CA ALA A 124 -1.92 -21.67 3.03
C ALA A 124 -2.46 -20.22 3.14
N ALA A 125 -2.28 -19.58 4.30
CA ALA A 125 -2.81 -18.24 4.53
C ALA A 125 -1.98 -17.45 5.53
N ILE A 126 -1.81 -16.16 5.24
CA ILE A 126 -1.15 -15.19 6.10
C ILE A 126 -2.21 -14.19 6.56
N ALA A 127 -2.28 -13.94 7.87
CA ALA A 127 -3.09 -12.86 8.43
C ALA A 127 -2.21 -11.64 8.72
N TYR A 128 -2.76 -10.45 8.43
CA TYR A 128 -2.16 -9.16 8.75
C TYR A 128 -3.09 -8.37 9.67
N PHE A 129 -2.57 -7.85 10.78
CA PHE A 129 -3.34 -7.08 11.75
C PHE A 129 -2.51 -5.94 12.35
N TRP A 130 -3.20 -4.91 12.86
CA TRP A 130 -2.56 -3.79 13.55
C TRP A 130 -2.38 -4.12 15.04
N ASP A 131 -1.17 -3.96 15.58
CA ASP A 131 -0.86 -4.24 17.00
C ASP A 131 -0.91 -2.98 17.91
N GLY A 132 -1.27 -1.83 17.33
CA GLY A 132 -1.22 -0.52 17.98
C GLY A 132 -0.03 0.34 17.55
N ASN A 133 1.07 -0.27 17.09
CA ASN A 133 2.28 0.41 16.65
C ASN A 133 2.59 0.18 15.17
N GLY A 134 2.14 -0.93 14.61
CA GLY A 134 2.40 -1.33 13.23
C GLY A 134 1.57 -2.53 12.79
N PHE A 135 1.71 -2.88 11.52
CA PHE A 135 1.18 -4.15 11.01
C PHE A 135 2.10 -5.32 11.35
N MET A 136 1.50 -6.38 11.87
CA MET A 136 2.13 -7.69 12.06
C MET A 136 1.57 -8.68 11.04
N ASP A 137 2.38 -9.66 10.64
CA ASP A 137 1.96 -10.79 9.83
C ASP A 137 2.19 -12.12 10.55
N ILE A 138 1.25 -13.06 10.41
CA ILE A 138 1.33 -14.42 10.97
C ILE A 138 0.75 -15.44 10.01
N TRP A 139 1.32 -16.65 9.99
CA TRP A 139 0.76 -17.77 9.23
C TRP A 139 -0.37 -18.44 10.02
N ILE A 140 -1.54 -18.55 9.39
CA ILE A 140 -2.76 -19.10 10.01
C ILE A 140 -3.24 -20.38 9.34
N SER A 141 -2.62 -20.77 8.23
CA SER A 141 -2.88 -22.00 7.51
C SER A 141 -1.66 -22.35 6.65
N ASP A 142 -1.38 -23.63 6.51
CA ASP A 142 -0.26 -24.22 5.77
C ASP A 142 -0.71 -25.32 4.80
#